data_AF-A0A356FEF0-F1
#
_entry.id   AF-A0A356FEF0-F1
#
_cell.length_a   1.000
_cell.length_b   1.000
_cell.length_c   1.000
_cell.angle_alpha   90.00
_cell.angle_beta   90.00
_cell.angle_gamma   90.00
#
_symmetry.space_group_name_H-M   'P 1'
#
loop_
_entity.id
_entity.type
_entity.pdbx_description
1 polymer ?
#
loop_
_entity_poly.entity_id
_entity_poly.type
_entity_poly.pdbx_seq_one_letter_code
_entity_poly.pdbx_strand_id
1 'polypeptide(L)'
;MRFFREFFGYPKAQEVFKDDSRFGAGRHEQAVSRLIDETDMLVEHILEKDEQVFEELLTTDKFFIYHSGDNEAMKAGADQLNKVYEYFRKFDWETWEPGDIAPHKSFMLTIWEFRKVRGGDNKSLLNALKRMMPALELHFSEGQAKGMPYMKMAMGFWHGGNVLGRTGQQMRGEQVTSYWNIDWKTWDYPTHQPAIIPNRKGILTHPAWLIAHSQNLETDPIHRGKWIREKLLAGTIPDVPITVDAVIPPDHQKTLRQRMENRTGVAYCWRCHEKMDPLGFPFEIYDDFGRFRTEESIEHPENLVKEARRGETNEFGASLPVYKTLPVDPHGVLQGTGDKTIDGDVKDAFDLIDRLAKSEKVRQSIIRYAFRYFTGRNETLSDSKTLRDADKAYL
;
A
#
# COMPACT_ATOMS: atom_id res chain seq x y z
N MET A 1 -3.57 -17.92 5.96
CA MET A 1 -2.75 -16.72 6.20
C MET A 1 -1.24 -16.95 6.12
N ARG A 2 -0.58 -17.70 7.03
CA ARG A 2 0.90 -17.80 7.09
C ARG A 2 1.58 -18.18 5.76
N PHE A 3 1.01 -19.13 5.02
CA PHE A 3 1.46 -19.47 3.66
C PHE A 3 1.58 -18.24 2.75
N PHE A 4 0.57 -17.37 2.69
CA PHE A 4 0.54 -16.21 1.81
C PHE A 4 1.56 -15.15 2.22
N ARG A 5 1.71 -14.92 3.53
CA ARG A 5 2.78 -14.07 4.07
C ARG A 5 4.16 -14.52 3.60
N GLU A 6 4.43 -15.82 3.66
CA GLU A 6 5.72 -16.39 3.24
C GLU A 6 5.89 -16.44 1.72
N PHE A 7 4.81 -16.75 0.99
CA PHE A 7 4.82 -16.85 -0.47
C PHE A 7 5.10 -15.49 -1.12
N PHE A 8 4.33 -14.47 -0.76
CA PHE A 8 4.47 -13.11 -1.28
C PHE A 8 5.62 -12.34 -0.62
N GLY A 9 5.93 -12.64 0.64
CA GLY A 9 7.03 -12.03 1.37
C GLY A 9 6.77 -10.59 1.82
N TYR A 10 5.53 -10.08 1.71
CA TYR A 10 5.19 -8.70 2.08
C TYR A 10 5.51 -8.31 3.54
N PRO A 11 5.55 -9.21 4.55
CA PRO A 11 5.95 -8.81 5.91
C PRO A 11 7.40 -8.32 6.00
N LYS A 12 8.26 -8.67 5.03
CA LYS A 12 9.65 -8.19 4.97
C LYS A 12 9.75 -6.68 4.75
N ALA A 13 8.65 -6.02 4.38
CA ALA A 13 8.61 -4.56 4.29
C ALA A 13 9.07 -3.89 5.60
N GLN A 14 8.79 -4.50 6.75
CA GLN A 14 9.21 -4.00 8.06
C GLN A 14 10.74 -4.04 8.25
N GLU A 15 11.44 -4.89 7.51
CA GLU A 15 12.90 -5.05 7.58
C GLU A 15 13.64 -4.10 6.63
N VAL A 16 12.94 -3.52 5.65
CA VAL A 16 13.53 -2.57 4.69
C VAL A 16 13.54 -1.19 5.32
N PHE A 17 14.74 -0.68 5.61
CA PHE A 17 14.89 0.63 6.21
C PHE A 17 14.64 1.73 5.18
N LYS A 18 13.67 2.61 5.46
CA LYS A 18 13.47 3.86 4.73
C LYS A 18 13.62 5.05 5.66
N ASP A 19 14.16 6.13 5.12
CA ASP A 19 14.34 7.38 5.85
C ASP A 19 13.01 8.13 5.97
N ASP A 20 12.63 8.51 7.20
CA ASP A 20 11.45 9.33 7.49
C ASP A 20 11.47 10.67 6.73
N SER A 21 12.67 11.22 6.50
CA SER A 21 12.85 12.46 5.74
C SER A 21 12.54 12.29 4.26
N ARG A 22 12.79 11.12 3.66
CA ARG A 22 12.41 10.78 2.27
C ARG A 22 10.95 10.37 2.17
N PHE A 23 10.44 9.68 3.18
CA PHE A 23 9.02 9.36 3.26
C PHE A 23 8.20 10.64 3.29
N GLY A 24 8.66 11.65 4.04
CA GLY A 24 8.14 13.00 4.02
C GLY A 24 6.79 13.17 4.72
N ALA A 25 6.10 12.08 5.05
CA ALA A 25 4.80 12.06 5.70
C ALA A 25 4.90 11.50 7.13
N GLY A 26 5.95 11.81 7.90
CA GLY A 26 6.08 11.37 9.29
C GLY A 26 6.85 10.05 9.45
N ARG A 27 6.43 9.18 10.37
CA ARG A 27 7.20 7.97 10.75
C ARG A 27 6.86 6.78 9.87
N HIS A 28 7.82 6.36 9.06
CA HIS A 28 7.73 5.23 8.13
C HIS A 28 7.40 3.91 8.85
N GLU A 29 8.12 3.59 9.92
CA GLU A 29 8.02 2.33 10.66
C GLU A 29 6.58 2.00 11.10
N GLN A 30 5.84 2.98 11.63
CA GLN A 30 4.46 2.79 12.08
C GLN A 30 3.51 2.60 10.90
N ALA A 31 3.76 3.30 9.80
CA ALA A 31 2.93 3.24 8.61
C ALA A 31 3.16 1.94 7.80
N VAL A 32 4.36 1.34 7.83
CA VAL A 32 4.62 0.03 7.18
C VAL A 32 3.96 -1.12 7.91
N SER A 33 4.04 -1.15 9.24
CA SER A 33 3.32 -2.16 10.03
C SER A 33 1.83 -2.15 9.68
N ARG A 34 1.29 -0.97 9.37
CA ARG A 34 -0.09 -0.81 8.95
C ARG A 34 -0.38 -1.38 7.56
N LEU A 35 0.51 -1.16 6.59
CA LEU A 35 0.40 -1.78 5.26
C LEU A 35 0.37 -3.31 5.34
N ILE A 36 1.16 -3.91 6.24
CA ILE A 36 1.19 -5.36 6.43
C ILE A 36 -0.17 -5.85 6.94
N ASP A 37 -0.72 -5.21 7.98
CA ASP A 37 -2.04 -5.55 8.51
C ASP A 37 -3.15 -5.41 7.45
N GLU A 38 -3.10 -4.35 6.62
CA GLU A 38 -4.06 -4.14 5.53
C GLU A 38 -3.91 -5.17 4.40
N THR A 39 -2.68 -5.62 4.12
CA THR A 39 -2.43 -6.72 3.19
C THR A 39 -3.01 -8.03 3.72
N ASP A 40 -2.85 -8.31 5.03
CA ASP A 40 -3.44 -9.49 5.66
C ASP A 40 -4.96 -9.46 5.59
N MET A 41 -5.58 -8.29 5.84
CA MET A 41 -7.03 -8.11 5.72
C MET A 41 -7.51 -8.37 4.29
N LEU A 42 -6.77 -7.91 3.28
CA LEU A 42 -7.09 -8.18 1.88
C LEU A 42 -7.03 -9.68 1.57
N VAL A 43 -5.94 -10.35 1.99
CA VAL A 43 -5.78 -11.79 1.79
C VAL A 43 -6.91 -12.56 2.48
N GLU A 44 -7.28 -12.20 3.71
CA GLU A 44 -8.39 -12.82 4.42
C GLU A 44 -9.72 -12.62 3.73
N HIS A 45 -10.04 -11.40 3.32
CA HIS A 45 -11.27 -11.10 2.59
C HIS A 45 -11.40 -11.95 1.32
N ILE A 46 -10.30 -12.16 0.59
CA ILE A 46 -10.29 -13.02 -0.60
C ILE A 46 -10.48 -14.49 -0.22
N LEU A 47 -9.81 -14.96 0.84
CA LEU A 47 -9.93 -16.35 1.31
C LEU A 47 -11.31 -16.67 1.88
N GLU A 48 -11.97 -15.72 2.55
CA GLU A 48 -13.31 -15.90 3.10
C GLU A 48 -14.36 -16.01 2.01
N LYS A 49 -14.16 -15.34 0.87
CA LYS A 49 -15.00 -15.52 -0.31
C LYS A 49 -14.78 -16.85 -1.01
N ASP A 50 -13.54 -17.34 -1.00
CA ASP A 50 -13.14 -18.63 -1.59
C ASP A 50 -13.52 -18.80 -3.07
N GLU A 51 -13.47 -17.70 -3.82
CA GLU A 51 -13.79 -17.65 -5.26
C GLU A 51 -12.55 -17.15 -6.01
N GLN A 52 -12.03 -17.97 -6.95
CA GLN A 52 -10.89 -17.62 -7.81
C GLN A 52 -9.73 -16.96 -7.04
N VAL A 53 -9.40 -17.52 -5.87
CA VAL A 53 -8.51 -16.92 -4.87
C VAL A 53 -7.18 -16.40 -5.43
N PHE A 54 -6.48 -17.17 -6.27
CA PHE A 54 -5.19 -16.75 -6.84
C PHE A 54 -5.33 -15.67 -7.90
N GLU A 55 -6.43 -15.67 -8.66
CA GLU A 55 -6.72 -14.62 -9.64
C GLU A 55 -7.00 -13.32 -8.88
N GLU A 56 -7.92 -13.34 -7.92
CA GLU A 56 -8.24 -12.17 -7.09
C GLU A 56 -7.02 -11.63 -6.33
N LEU A 57 -6.16 -12.50 -5.77
CA LEU A 57 -4.91 -12.07 -5.12
C LEU A 57 -3.96 -11.32 -6.07
N LEU A 58 -4.03 -11.61 -7.38
CA LEU A 58 -3.21 -10.97 -8.40
C LEU A 58 -3.92 -9.79 -9.08
N THR A 59 -5.25 -9.80 -9.22
CA THR A 59 -5.96 -8.87 -10.12
C THR A 59 -6.90 -7.89 -9.42
N THR A 60 -7.23 -8.09 -8.15
CA THR A 60 -8.22 -7.24 -7.47
C THR A 60 -7.79 -5.78 -7.48
N ASP A 61 -8.71 -4.86 -7.77
CA ASP A 61 -8.49 -3.42 -7.70
C ASP A 61 -8.95 -2.84 -6.35
N LYS A 62 -9.43 -3.70 -5.44
CA LYS A 62 -10.00 -3.31 -4.14
C LYS A 62 -9.01 -3.52 -3.02
N PHE A 63 -8.82 -2.50 -2.19
CA PHE A 63 -7.88 -2.53 -1.07
C PHE A 63 -8.47 -1.94 0.20
N PHE A 64 -7.88 -2.33 1.32
CA PHE A 64 -8.08 -1.67 2.59
C PHE A 64 -7.08 -0.52 2.74
N ILE A 65 -7.56 0.65 3.12
CA ILE A 65 -6.75 1.85 3.41
C ILE A 65 -7.24 2.44 4.72
N TYR A 66 -6.35 2.48 5.69
CA TYR A 66 -6.58 3.01 7.03
C TYR A 66 -7.89 2.49 7.65
N HIS A 67 -8.10 1.16 7.56
CA HIS A 67 -9.37 0.49 7.89
C HIS A 67 -9.27 -0.55 9.03
N SER A 68 -10.19 -0.54 10.00
CA SER A 68 -10.13 -1.45 11.17
C SER A 68 -10.42 -2.92 10.84
N GLY A 69 -11.13 -3.17 9.74
CA GLY A 69 -11.69 -4.48 9.37
C GLY A 69 -13.20 -4.58 9.62
N ASP A 70 -13.79 -3.60 10.30
CA ASP A 70 -15.22 -3.55 10.57
C ASP A 70 -15.88 -2.37 9.84
N ASN A 71 -16.50 -2.64 8.70
CA ASN A 71 -17.16 -1.63 7.87
C ASN A 71 -18.29 -0.90 8.62
N GLU A 72 -19.03 -1.58 9.48
CA GLU A 72 -20.15 -0.98 10.21
C GLU A 72 -19.64 0.00 11.28
N ALA A 73 -18.60 -0.40 12.02
CA ALA A 73 -17.96 0.48 13.00
C ALA A 73 -17.31 1.71 12.35
N MET A 74 -16.65 1.51 11.20
CA MET A 74 -16.03 2.57 10.41
C MET A 74 -17.07 3.57 9.90
N LYS A 75 -18.18 3.07 9.35
CA LYS A 75 -19.30 3.89 8.89
C LYS A 75 -19.94 4.66 10.03
N ALA A 76 -20.23 4.00 11.16
CA ALA A 76 -20.85 4.64 12.31
C ALA A 76 -19.99 5.78 12.87
N GLY A 77 -18.66 5.61 12.90
CA GLY A 77 -17.70 6.65 13.29
C GLY A 77 -17.73 7.85 12.36
N ALA A 78 -17.63 7.62 11.05
CA ALA A 78 -17.68 8.69 10.05
C ALA A 78 -19.01 9.46 10.08
N ASP A 79 -20.15 8.75 10.14
CA ASP A 79 -21.48 9.35 10.24
C ASP A 79 -21.63 10.22 11.50
N GLN A 80 -21.06 9.79 12.63
CA GLN A 80 -21.10 10.53 13.89
C GLN A 80 -20.31 11.84 13.80
N LEU A 81 -19.11 11.82 13.19
CA LEU A 81 -18.30 13.02 12.96
C LEU A 81 -18.99 13.99 11.99
N ASN A 82 -19.57 13.47 10.90
CA ASN A 82 -20.30 14.30 9.94
C ASN A 82 -21.52 14.97 10.59
N LYS A 83 -22.27 14.27 11.45
CA LYS A 83 -23.39 14.86 12.21
C LYS A 83 -22.95 16.04 13.07
N VAL A 84 -21.78 15.97 13.72
CA VAL A 84 -21.23 17.08 14.49
C VAL A 84 -20.91 18.25 13.58
N TYR A 85 -20.21 17.99 12.47
CA TYR A 85 -19.85 19.02 11.50
C TYR A 85 -21.08 19.74 10.97
N GLU A 86 -22.06 19.00 10.44
CA GLU A 86 -23.30 19.54 9.87
C GLU A 86 -24.14 20.35 10.86
N TYR A 87 -24.09 19.96 12.14
CA TYR A 87 -24.76 20.71 13.20
C TYR A 87 -24.02 22.03 13.49
N PHE A 88 -22.71 21.98 13.74
CA PHE A 88 -21.97 23.14 14.23
C PHE A 88 -21.45 24.09 13.15
N ARG A 89 -21.30 23.66 11.89
CA ARG A 89 -20.85 24.51 10.76
C ARG A 89 -21.73 25.73 10.49
N LYS A 90 -22.93 25.77 11.04
CA LYS A 90 -23.94 26.83 10.86
C LYS A 90 -23.81 27.95 11.90
N PHE A 91 -22.88 27.81 12.83
CA PHE A 91 -22.74 28.71 13.97
C PHE A 91 -21.31 29.26 14.07
N ASP A 92 -21.16 30.44 14.66
CA ASP A 92 -19.86 31.07 14.94
C ASP A 92 -19.22 30.52 16.22
N TRP A 93 -19.03 29.19 16.26
CA TRP A 93 -18.57 28.47 17.45
C TRP A 93 -17.19 28.92 17.95
N GLU A 94 -16.39 29.55 17.10
CA GLU A 94 -15.06 30.09 17.43
C GLU A 94 -15.12 31.19 18.49
N THR A 95 -16.16 32.04 18.45
CA THR A 95 -16.33 33.20 19.33
C THR A 95 -17.14 32.87 20.58
N TRP A 96 -17.63 31.65 20.72
CA TRP A 96 -18.48 31.24 21.84
C TRP A 96 -17.74 31.23 23.18
N GLU A 97 -18.48 31.56 24.22
CA GLU A 97 -18.16 31.42 25.64
C GLU A 97 -18.91 30.22 26.25
N PRO A 98 -18.52 29.72 27.44
CA PRO A 98 -19.18 28.55 28.05
C PRO A 98 -20.70 28.67 28.20
N GLY A 99 -21.27 29.88 28.29
CA GLY A 99 -22.73 30.06 28.34
C GLY A 99 -23.43 29.56 27.07
N ASP A 100 -22.78 29.72 25.91
CA ASP A 100 -23.37 29.48 24.59
C ASP A 100 -23.57 27.99 24.27
N ILE A 101 -22.94 27.09 25.04
CA ILE A 101 -23.13 25.65 24.89
C ILE A 101 -24.49 25.17 25.39
N ALA A 102 -25.13 25.91 26.31
CA ALA A 102 -26.34 25.44 26.99
C ALA A 102 -27.46 24.95 26.04
N PRO A 103 -27.78 25.66 24.93
CA PRO A 103 -28.79 25.22 23.96
C PRO A 103 -28.39 23.96 23.17
N HIS A 104 -27.09 23.72 22.99
CA HIS A 104 -26.54 22.65 22.14
C HIS A 104 -26.15 21.40 22.94
N LYS A 105 -26.13 21.50 24.27
CA LYS A 105 -25.67 20.46 25.17
C LYS A 105 -26.39 19.12 24.99
N SER A 106 -27.71 19.15 24.77
CA SER A 106 -28.51 17.93 24.54
C SER A 106 -28.04 17.19 23.28
N PHE A 107 -27.82 17.90 22.17
CA PHE A 107 -27.25 17.36 20.95
C PHE A 107 -25.84 16.82 21.18
N MET A 108 -24.96 17.61 21.82
CA MET A 108 -23.58 17.19 22.10
C MET A 108 -23.55 15.87 22.86
N LEU A 109 -24.39 15.71 23.88
CA LEU A 109 -24.43 14.48 24.69
C LEU A 109 -24.99 13.25 23.97
N THR A 110 -25.54 13.39 22.75
CA THR A 110 -25.82 12.22 21.87
C THR A 110 -24.55 11.62 21.25
N ILE A 111 -23.46 12.39 21.22
CA ILE A 111 -22.20 12.03 20.58
C ILE A 111 -21.24 11.47 21.63
N TRP A 112 -20.55 10.37 21.30
CA TRP A 112 -19.61 9.70 22.20
C TRP A 112 -18.48 10.64 22.66
N GLU A 113 -17.97 11.48 21.75
CA GLU A 113 -16.85 12.40 21.95
C GLU A 113 -17.09 13.41 23.07
N PHE A 114 -18.32 13.88 23.19
CA PHE A 114 -18.70 14.85 24.21
C PHE A 114 -19.11 14.17 25.52
N ARG A 115 -19.70 12.96 25.47
CA ARG A 115 -20.05 12.18 26.67
C ARG A 115 -18.84 11.82 27.53
N LYS A 116 -17.68 11.58 26.91
CA LYS A 116 -16.43 11.23 27.62
C LYS A 116 -15.69 12.41 28.24
N VAL A 117 -16.14 13.64 28.01
CA VAL A 117 -15.50 14.84 28.57
C VAL A 117 -15.77 14.89 30.07
N ARG A 118 -14.71 14.73 30.89
CA ARG A 118 -14.80 14.82 32.36
C ARG A 118 -15.48 16.13 32.79
N GLY A 119 -16.48 16.02 33.67
CA GLY A 119 -17.22 17.15 34.23
C GLY A 119 -18.54 17.47 33.53
N GLY A 120 -18.67 17.20 32.23
CA GLY A 120 -19.90 17.48 31.46
C GLY A 120 -20.36 18.95 31.53
N ASP A 121 -19.51 19.84 32.04
CA ASP A 121 -19.77 21.26 32.17
C ASP A 121 -19.55 21.96 30.82
N ASN A 122 -20.17 23.12 30.67
CA ASN A 122 -20.20 23.78 29.39
C ASN A 122 -18.81 24.24 28.92
N LYS A 123 -17.90 24.59 29.85
CA LYS A 123 -16.53 25.00 29.50
C LYS A 123 -15.77 23.83 28.90
N SER A 124 -15.85 22.66 29.50
CA SER A 124 -15.18 21.47 28.99
C SER A 124 -15.75 21.01 27.64
N LEU A 125 -17.08 21.08 27.47
CA LEU A 125 -17.74 20.79 26.20
C LEU A 125 -17.34 21.77 25.09
N LEU A 126 -17.29 23.07 25.38
CA LEU A 126 -16.82 24.09 24.45
C LEU A 126 -15.38 23.84 24.01
N ASN A 127 -14.48 23.53 24.95
CA ASN A 127 -13.10 23.20 24.64
C ASN A 127 -12.99 21.96 23.74
N ALA A 128 -13.82 20.94 23.98
CA ALA A 128 -13.86 19.76 23.11
C ALA A 128 -14.35 20.11 21.71
N LEU A 129 -15.37 20.96 21.58
CA LEU A 129 -15.90 21.44 20.30
C LEU A 129 -14.85 22.25 19.54
N LYS A 130 -14.27 23.28 20.15
CA LYS A 130 -13.24 24.15 19.54
C LYS A 130 -11.99 23.38 19.11
N ARG A 131 -11.66 22.30 19.82
CA ARG A 131 -10.58 21.41 19.42
C ARG A 131 -10.97 20.56 18.19
N MET A 132 -12.24 20.16 18.09
CA MET A 132 -12.72 19.20 17.09
C MET A 132 -13.06 19.83 15.74
N MET A 133 -13.73 20.97 15.77
CA MET A 133 -14.25 21.62 14.57
C MET A 133 -13.20 21.91 13.50
N PRO A 134 -11.96 22.37 13.83
CA PRO A 134 -10.95 22.59 12.79
C PRO A 134 -10.61 21.33 11.99
N ALA A 135 -10.59 20.15 12.63
CA ALA A 135 -10.35 18.89 11.93
C ALA A 135 -11.57 18.49 11.09
N LEU A 136 -12.79 18.66 11.62
CA LEU A 136 -14.02 18.39 10.88
C LEU A 136 -14.17 19.30 9.66
N GLU A 137 -13.82 20.58 9.79
CA GLU A 137 -13.79 21.53 8.69
C GLU A 137 -12.78 21.12 7.63
N LEU A 138 -11.55 20.75 8.02
CA LEU A 138 -10.55 20.29 7.06
C LEU A 138 -11.05 19.14 6.17
N HIS A 139 -11.79 18.19 6.75
CA HIS A 139 -12.28 17.03 6.01
C HIS A 139 -13.60 17.32 5.28
N PHE A 140 -14.62 17.80 5.98
CA PHE A 140 -15.97 17.89 5.41
C PHE A 140 -16.24 19.19 4.64
N SER A 141 -15.42 20.25 4.77
CA SER A 141 -15.68 21.53 4.09
C SER A 141 -15.47 21.49 2.58
N GLU A 142 -14.62 20.59 2.09
CA GLU A 142 -14.35 20.40 0.65
C GLU A 142 -15.39 19.49 -0.03
N GLY A 143 -16.48 19.15 0.65
CA GLY A 143 -17.55 18.33 0.09
C GLY A 143 -17.30 16.83 0.16
N GLN A 144 -16.33 16.38 0.96
CA GLN A 144 -16.20 14.96 1.31
C GLN A 144 -17.52 14.48 1.92
N ALA A 145 -18.09 13.42 1.35
CA ALA A 145 -19.25 12.79 1.95
C ALA A 145 -18.84 12.09 3.26
N LYS A 146 -17.59 11.64 3.37
CA LYS A 146 -17.06 10.78 4.42
C LYS A 146 -15.62 11.17 4.76
N GLY A 147 -15.45 11.73 5.96
CA GLY A 147 -14.13 12.05 6.49
C GLY A 147 -13.42 10.83 7.05
N MET A 148 -12.14 11.00 7.41
CA MET A 148 -11.34 9.97 8.06
C MET A 148 -12.08 9.39 9.28
N PRO A 149 -12.37 8.08 9.34
CA PRO A 149 -13.23 7.49 10.38
C PRO A 149 -12.68 7.65 11.81
N TYR A 150 -11.39 7.97 11.93
CA TYR A 150 -10.69 8.24 13.18
C TYR A 150 -9.90 9.54 13.11
N MET A 151 -10.58 10.68 12.91
CA MET A 151 -9.92 11.99 12.99
C MET A 151 -9.15 12.14 14.31
N LYS A 152 -8.10 12.98 14.31
CA LYS A 152 -7.13 13.30 15.40
C LYS A 152 -7.73 13.79 16.74
N MET A 153 -9.02 13.63 16.94
CA MET A 153 -9.79 14.19 18.02
C MET A 153 -10.14 13.16 19.06
N ALA A 154 -9.19 12.92 19.99
CA ALA A 154 -9.41 12.21 21.25
C ALA A 154 -10.30 10.96 21.14
N MET A 155 -10.25 10.26 20.01
CA MET A 155 -10.84 8.94 19.80
C MET A 155 -10.04 7.97 20.65
N GLY A 156 -10.20 8.01 21.99
CA GLY A 156 -9.64 7.03 22.90
C GLY A 156 -8.21 6.58 22.60
N PHE A 157 -7.31 7.49 22.17
CA PHE A 157 -5.90 7.20 21.83
C PHE A 157 -5.14 6.54 22.99
N TRP A 158 -5.76 6.41 24.16
CA TRP A 158 -5.18 5.80 25.36
C TRP A 158 -6.06 4.72 26.02
N HIS A 159 -7.34 4.53 25.62
CA HIS A 159 -8.31 3.72 26.38
C HIS A 159 -9.36 2.95 25.54
N GLY A 160 -8.98 2.27 24.44
CA GLY A 160 -9.79 1.20 23.85
C GLY A 160 -11.07 1.62 23.12
N GLY A 161 -11.08 2.78 22.43
CA GLY A 161 -12.14 3.09 21.46
C GLY A 161 -12.01 2.26 20.17
N ASN A 162 -12.91 2.48 19.20
CA ASN A 162 -12.94 1.80 17.89
C ASN A 162 -11.67 2.01 17.00
N VAL A 163 -10.60 2.59 17.54
CA VAL A 163 -9.31 2.89 16.86
C VAL A 163 -8.31 1.74 16.99
N LEU A 164 -8.75 0.57 17.44
CA LEU A 164 -7.90 -0.62 17.43
C LEU A 164 -7.94 -1.24 16.04
N GLY A 165 -6.77 -1.38 15.43
CA GLY A 165 -6.59 -2.25 14.29
C GLY A 165 -6.73 -3.70 14.71
N ARG A 166 -6.69 -4.60 13.73
CA ARG A 166 -6.84 -6.04 13.91
C ARG A 166 -5.96 -6.64 15.03
N THR A 167 -4.75 -6.14 15.19
CA THR A 167 -3.78 -6.63 16.19
C THR A 167 -4.04 -6.11 17.61
N GLY A 168 -5.14 -5.36 17.82
CA GLY A 168 -5.38 -4.63 19.07
C GLY A 168 -4.46 -3.44 19.25
N GLN A 169 -3.59 -3.15 18.28
CA GLN A 169 -2.78 -1.95 18.24
C GLN A 169 -3.59 -0.76 17.76
N GLN A 170 -3.24 0.42 18.22
CA GLN A 170 -3.86 1.66 17.77
C GLN A 170 -3.55 1.90 16.30
N MET A 171 -4.53 2.32 15.51
CA MET A 171 -4.34 2.75 14.13
C MET A 171 -3.60 4.09 14.07
N ARG A 172 -2.28 4.03 14.24
CA ARG A 172 -1.35 5.14 13.99
C ARG A 172 -0.92 5.12 12.52
N GLY A 173 -0.44 6.27 12.04
CA GLY A 173 0.14 6.36 10.71
C GLY A 173 -0.91 6.58 9.62
N GLU A 174 -1.74 7.62 9.75
CA GLU A 174 -2.66 8.06 8.68
C GLU A 174 -1.95 8.30 7.34
N GLN A 175 -0.64 8.54 7.42
CA GLN A 175 0.25 8.72 6.29
C GLN A 175 0.50 7.43 5.52
N VAL A 176 -0.06 6.30 5.97
CA VAL A 176 -0.20 5.08 5.17
C VAL A 176 -0.84 5.38 3.81
N THR A 177 -1.78 6.34 3.76
CA THR A 177 -2.40 6.86 2.52
C THR A 177 -1.39 7.39 1.51
N SER A 178 -0.26 7.94 1.97
CA SER A 178 0.78 8.47 1.08
C SER A 178 1.46 7.38 0.25
N TYR A 179 1.49 6.13 0.73
CA TYR A 179 1.98 4.99 -0.07
C TYR A 179 1.06 4.70 -1.25
N TRP A 180 -0.20 5.08 -1.14
CA TRP A 180 -1.25 4.91 -2.14
C TRP A 180 -1.40 6.13 -3.06
N ASN A 181 -0.56 7.15 -2.93
CA ASN A 181 -0.71 8.45 -3.59
C ASN A 181 -2.03 9.16 -3.23
N ILE A 182 -2.50 8.98 -2.00
CA ILE A 182 -3.73 9.59 -1.50
C ILE A 182 -3.38 10.62 -0.43
N ASP A 183 -3.92 11.84 -0.56
CA ASP A 183 -3.87 12.84 0.50
C ASP A 183 -4.97 12.55 1.53
N TRP A 184 -4.56 12.07 2.71
CA TRP A 184 -5.49 11.76 3.80
C TRP A 184 -6.36 12.95 4.24
N LYS A 185 -5.95 14.19 3.99
CA LYS A 185 -6.73 15.37 4.40
C LYS A 185 -7.95 15.54 3.50
N THR A 186 -7.76 15.35 2.21
CA THR A 186 -8.74 15.68 1.15
C THR A 186 -9.42 14.44 0.56
N TRP A 187 -8.97 13.23 0.89
CA TRP A 187 -9.60 11.98 0.46
C TRP A 187 -10.99 11.73 1.07
N ASP A 188 -11.95 11.40 0.21
CA ASP A 188 -13.28 10.93 0.60
C ASP A 188 -13.23 9.43 0.95
N TYR A 189 -13.18 9.12 2.24
CA TYR A 189 -12.91 7.77 2.72
C TYR A 189 -14.07 6.81 2.44
N PRO A 190 -13.83 5.68 1.73
CA PRO A 190 -14.85 4.67 1.56
C PRO A 190 -15.24 4.07 2.92
N THR A 191 -16.53 4.19 3.27
CA THR A 191 -17.13 3.59 4.48
C THR A 191 -17.29 2.08 4.38
N HIS A 192 -17.15 1.53 3.18
CA HIS A 192 -17.16 0.09 2.95
C HIS A 192 -15.90 -0.26 2.17
N GLN A 193 -15.07 -1.10 2.76
CA GLN A 193 -13.81 -1.58 2.22
C GLN A 193 -13.79 -3.12 2.23
N PRO A 194 -13.03 -3.76 1.33
CA PRO A 194 -12.05 -3.16 0.42
C PRO A 194 -12.73 -2.36 -0.70
N ALA A 195 -12.11 -1.24 -1.09
CA ALA A 195 -12.63 -0.29 -2.07
C ALA A 195 -11.64 -0.07 -3.21
N ILE A 196 -12.14 0.35 -4.38
CA ILE A 196 -11.30 0.55 -5.57
C ILE A 196 -10.27 1.63 -5.32
N ILE A 197 -8.99 1.32 -5.54
CA ILE A 197 -7.89 2.27 -5.44
C ILE A 197 -7.27 2.48 -6.83
N PRO A 198 -7.15 3.74 -7.31
CA PRO A 198 -6.53 4.03 -8.60
C PRO A 198 -5.09 3.52 -8.68
N ASN A 199 -4.67 3.12 -9.88
CA ASN A 199 -3.31 2.66 -10.17
C ASN A 199 -2.86 1.49 -9.27
N ARG A 200 -3.77 0.56 -8.96
CA ARG A 200 -3.49 -0.65 -8.19
C ARG A 200 -4.21 -1.86 -8.81
N LYS A 201 -3.58 -3.03 -8.67
CA LYS A 201 -4.03 -4.34 -9.14
C LYS A 201 -3.29 -5.45 -8.38
N GLY A 202 -3.99 -6.15 -7.51
CA GLY A 202 -3.53 -7.24 -6.65
C GLY A 202 -2.31 -6.95 -5.78
N ILE A 203 -1.80 -8.01 -5.16
CA ILE A 203 -0.72 -7.93 -4.16
C ILE A 203 0.59 -7.40 -4.77
N LEU A 204 0.87 -7.66 -6.05
CA LEU A 204 2.13 -7.22 -6.68
C LEU A 204 2.22 -5.70 -6.88
N THR A 205 1.12 -4.98 -6.72
CA THR A 205 1.09 -3.51 -6.70
C THR A 205 0.79 -2.95 -5.31
N HIS A 206 0.60 -3.81 -4.31
CA HIS A 206 0.39 -3.38 -2.93
C HIS A 206 1.70 -2.80 -2.36
N PRO A 207 1.70 -1.63 -1.70
CA PRO A 207 2.92 -1.02 -1.19
C PRO A 207 3.76 -1.93 -0.29
N ALA A 208 3.12 -2.75 0.56
CA ALA A 208 3.83 -3.75 1.37
C ALA A 208 4.69 -4.72 0.54
N TRP A 209 4.19 -5.22 -0.60
CA TRP A 209 4.99 -6.08 -1.48
C TRP A 209 6.08 -5.27 -2.18
N LEU A 210 5.74 -4.09 -2.71
CA LEU A 210 6.69 -3.24 -3.43
C LEU A 210 7.88 -2.80 -2.56
N ILE A 211 7.65 -2.51 -1.28
CA ILE A 211 8.68 -2.17 -0.29
C ILE A 211 9.49 -3.42 0.05
N ALA A 212 8.84 -4.56 0.34
CA ALA A 212 9.50 -5.82 0.66
C ALA A 212 10.44 -6.32 -0.44
N HIS A 213 10.20 -5.91 -1.69
CA HIS A 213 11.02 -6.18 -2.86
C HIS A 213 11.66 -4.89 -3.40
N SER A 214 12.21 -4.07 -2.50
CA SER A 214 13.00 -2.87 -2.81
C SER A 214 14.27 -2.82 -1.94
N GLN A 215 15.22 -1.97 -2.33
CA GLN A 215 16.37 -1.61 -1.49
C GLN A 215 16.02 -0.44 -0.57
N ASN A 216 16.90 -0.08 0.35
CA ASN A 216 16.65 1.05 1.27
C ASN A 216 16.45 2.39 0.56
N LEU A 217 17.16 2.61 -0.56
CA LEU A 217 17.22 3.91 -1.24
C LEU A 217 16.65 3.92 -2.66
N GLU A 218 16.35 2.76 -3.24
CA GLU A 218 15.89 2.64 -4.62
C GLU A 218 15.00 1.39 -4.80
N THR A 219 14.28 1.32 -5.92
CA THR A 219 13.53 0.12 -6.29
C THR A 219 14.49 -1.04 -6.62
N ASP A 220 13.95 -2.25 -6.74
CA ASP A 220 14.73 -3.42 -7.11
C ASP A 220 14.01 -4.28 -8.16
N PRO A 221 13.96 -3.82 -9.42
CA PRO A 221 13.28 -4.55 -10.48
C PRO A 221 13.92 -5.92 -10.74
N ILE A 222 15.24 -6.08 -10.53
CA ILE A 222 15.92 -7.38 -10.69
C ILE A 222 15.34 -8.41 -9.71
N HIS A 223 15.24 -8.09 -8.41
CA HIS A 223 14.67 -9.01 -7.43
C HIS A 223 13.16 -9.21 -7.59
N ARG A 224 12.40 -8.18 -7.98
CA ARG A 224 10.97 -8.32 -8.33
C ARG A 224 10.77 -9.30 -9.50
N GLY A 225 11.55 -9.14 -10.55
CA GLY A 225 11.53 -10.02 -11.73
C GLY A 225 11.98 -11.44 -11.42
N LYS A 226 13.02 -11.60 -10.59
CA LYS A 226 13.46 -12.91 -10.07
C LYS A 226 12.34 -13.58 -9.27
N TRP A 227 11.67 -12.84 -8.39
CA TRP A 227 10.54 -13.37 -7.62
C TRP A 227 9.42 -13.86 -8.53
N ILE A 228 9.03 -13.10 -9.56
CA ILE A 228 8.01 -13.53 -10.54
C ILE A 228 8.47 -14.79 -11.27
N ARG A 229 9.72 -14.82 -11.74
CA ARG A 229 10.28 -15.97 -12.44
C ARG A 229 10.24 -17.25 -11.60
N GLU A 230 10.64 -17.17 -10.34
CA GLU A 230 10.78 -18.33 -9.46
C GLU A 230 9.45 -18.75 -8.83
N LYS A 231 8.67 -17.79 -8.34
CA LYS A 231 7.43 -18.06 -7.58
C LYS A 231 6.22 -18.29 -8.46
N LEU A 232 6.07 -17.53 -9.55
CA LEU A 232 4.91 -17.62 -10.43
C LEU A 232 5.21 -18.49 -11.66
N LEU A 233 6.31 -18.25 -12.36
CA LEU A 233 6.60 -18.96 -13.61
C LEU A 233 7.34 -20.30 -13.42
N ALA A 234 7.52 -20.74 -12.17
CA ALA A 234 8.22 -21.98 -11.79
C ALA A 234 9.59 -22.15 -12.50
N GLY A 235 10.27 -21.03 -12.78
CA GLY A 235 11.61 -21.00 -13.34
C GLY A 235 12.69 -21.03 -12.26
N THR A 236 13.95 -20.98 -12.69
CA THR A 236 15.09 -20.89 -11.79
C THR A 236 16.07 -19.86 -12.32
N ILE A 237 16.55 -18.99 -11.44
CA ILE A 237 17.66 -18.09 -11.70
C ILE A 237 18.89 -18.66 -10.96
N PRO A 238 20.02 -18.89 -11.64
CA PRO A 238 21.22 -19.34 -10.95
C PRO A 238 21.72 -18.27 -9.98
N ASP A 239 22.39 -18.69 -8.91
CA ASP A 239 23.03 -17.75 -7.99
C ASP A 239 24.06 -16.87 -8.72
N VAL A 240 24.25 -15.65 -8.19
CA VAL A 240 25.24 -14.73 -8.74
C VAL A 240 26.62 -15.38 -8.61
N PRO A 241 27.37 -15.53 -9.72
CA PRO A 241 28.70 -16.12 -9.65
C PRO A 241 29.61 -15.27 -8.76
N ILE A 242 30.43 -15.91 -7.93
CA ILE A 242 31.33 -15.27 -6.96
C ILE A 242 32.26 -14.23 -7.61
N THR A 243 32.55 -14.39 -8.91
CA THR A 243 33.44 -13.53 -9.69
C THR A 243 32.79 -12.22 -10.17
N VAL A 244 31.51 -11.99 -9.89
CA VAL A 244 30.76 -10.85 -10.45
C VAL A 244 30.59 -9.75 -9.42
N ASP A 245 31.01 -8.54 -9.79
CA ASP A 245 30.70 -7.32 -9.04
C ASP A 245 29.28 -6.82 -9.42
N ALA A 246 28.31 -7.20 -8.59
CA ALA A 246 26.88 -6.94 -8.79
C ALA A 246 26.46 -5.54 -8.27
N VAL A 247 27.24 -4.51 -8.61
CA VAL A 247 26.93 -3.11 -8.28
C VAL A 247 26.47 -2.37 -9.53
N ILE A 248 25.39 -1.60 -9.40
CA ILE A 248 24.92 -0.65 -10.41
C ILE A 248 25.58 0.71 -10.13
N PRO A 249 26.51 1.19 -10.98
CA PRO A 249 27.14 2.48 -10.77
C PRO A 249 26.10 3.62 -10.66
N PRO A 250 26.33 4.63 -9.81
CA PRO A 250 25.49 5.82 -9.77
C PRO A 250 25.64 6.59 -11.09
N ASP A 251 24.52 7.04 -11.65
CA ASP A 251 24.47 7.95 -12.79
C ASP A 251 23.28 8.88 -12.56
N HIS A 252 23.56 10.10 -12.12
CA HIS A 252 22.54 11.06 -11.72
C HIS A 252 21.81 11.70 -12.90
N GLN A 253 22.09 11.29 -14.14
CA GLN A 253 21.39 11.76 -15.33
C GLN A 253 20.47 10.69 -15.93
N LYS A 254 20.30 9.56 -15.23
CA LYS A 254 19.53 8.40 -15.71
C LYS A 254 18.59 7.88 -14.64
N THR A 255 17.49 7.30 -15.10
CA THR A 255 16.59 6.48 -14.27
C THR A 255 17.30 5.23 -13.79
N LEU A 256 16.81 4.61 -12.71
CA LEU A 256 17.33 3.33 -12.24
C LEU A 256 17.28 2.27 -13.34
N ARG A 257 16.17 2.18 -14.07
CA ARG A 257 16.05 1.26 -15.21
C ARG A 257 17.15 1.46 -16.24
N GLN A 258 17.40 2.69 -16.68
CA GLN A 258 18.46 2.99 -17.64
C GLN A 258 19.85 2.64 -17.08
N ARG A 259 20.09 2.87 -15.79
CA ARG A 259 21.34 2.45 -15.11
C ARG A 259 21.49 0.93 -15.13
N MET A 260 20.41 0.20 -14.87
CA MET A 260 20.40 -1.26 -14.90
C MET A 260 20.60 -1.80 -16.31
N GLU A 261 19.85 -1.34 -17.32
CA GLU A 261 20.00 -1.77 -18.71
C GLU A 261 21.45 -1.58 -19.21
N ASN A 262 22.09 -0.46 -18.88
CA ASN A 262 23.49 -0.22 -19.21
C ASN A 262 24.45 -1.23 -18.57
N ARG A 263 24.15 -1.70 -17.35
CA ARG A 263 25.01 -2.62 -16.61
C ARG A 263 24.71 -4.09 -16.92
N THR A 264 23.45 -4.48 -16.91
CA THR A 264 22.98 -5.87 -17.03
C THR A 264 22.76 -6.29 -18.48
N GLY A 265 22.62 -5.34 -19.41
CA GLY A 265 22.49 -5.59 -20.85
C GLY A 265 23.77 -6.06 -21.54
N VAL A 266 24.92 -6.07 -20.85
CA VAL A 266 26.15 -6.64 -21.39
C VAL A 266 26.05 -8.16 -21.52
N ALA A 267 26.65 -8.72 -22.58
CA ALA A 267 26.44 -10.12 -22.99
C ALA A 267 26.66 -11.17 -21.89
N TYR A 268 27.57 -10.92 -20.95
CA TYR A 268 27.82 -11.83 -19.83
C TYR A 268 26.67 -11.82 -18.81
N CYS A 269 26.20 -10.63 -18.40
CA CYS A 269 25.11 -10.46 -17.43
C CYS A 269 23.77 -10.90 -18.03
N TRP A 270 23.53 -10.59 -19.31
CA TRP A 270 22.25 -10.86 -19.97
C TRP A 270 21.84 -12.34 -19.99
N ARG A 271 22.80 -13.28 -19.90
CA ARG A 271 22.54 -14.73 -19.81
C ARG A 271 21.56 -15.13 -18.70
N CYS A 272 21.56 -14.38 -17.60
CA CYS A 272 20.64 -14.58 -16.49
C CYS A 272 19.58 -13.48 -16.43
N HIS A 273 19.98 -12.23 -16.68
CA HIS A 273 19.10 -11.06 -16.60
C HIS A 273 17.96 -11.08 -17.61
N GLU A 274 18.13 -11.72 -18.78
CA GLU A 274 17.05 -11.91 -19.76
C GLU A 274 15.81 -12.61 -19.16
N LYS A 275 15.98 -13.37 -18.08
CA LYS A 275 14.92 -14.14 -17.44
C LYS A 275 14.20 -13.38 -16.33
N MET A 276 14.73 -12.25 -15.86
CA MET A 276 14.21 -11.52 -14.70
C MET A 276 13.99 -10.04 -14.98
N ASP A 277 14.94 -9.33 -15.60
CA ASP A 277 14.85 -7.88 -15.82
C ASP A 277 13.56 -7.49 -16.57
N PRO A 278 13.17 -8.17 -17.68
CA PRO A 278 11.94 -7.83 -18.39
C PRO A 278 10.65 -8.09 -17.62
N LEU A 279 10.68 -8.92 -16.56
CA LEU A 279 9.54 -9.17 -15.67
C LEU A 279 9.49 -8.15 -14.52
N GLY A 280 10.62 -7.52 -14.20
CA GLY A 280 10.76 -6.56 -13.11
C GLY A 280 10.55 -5.12 -13.52
N PHE A 281 11.07 -4.72 -14.69
CA PHE A 281 10.96 -3.36 -15.22
C PHE A 281 9.53 -2.80 -15.30
N PRO A 282 8.48 -3.60 -15.58
CA PRO A 282 7.12 -3.08 -15.56
C PRO A 282 6.68 -2.43 -14.25
N PHE A 283 7.31 -2.79 -13.13
CA PHE A 283 7.03 -2.25 -11.80
C PHE A 283 7.77 -0.94 -11.49
N GLU A 284 8.59 -0.42 -12.40
CA GLU A 284 9.28 0.87 -12.20
C GLU A 284 8.34 2.08 -12.24
N ILE A 285 7.07 1.85 -12.60
CA ILE A 285 5.95 2.77 -12.35
C ILE A 285 5.62 2.97 -10.86
N TYR A 286 6.31 2.27 -9.96
CA TYR A 286 6.25 2.51 -8.52
C TYR A 286 7.62 2.90 -7.99
N ASP A 287 7.67 3.85 -7.06
CA ASP A 287 8.90 4.18 -6.33
C ASP A 287 9.24 3.12 -5.28
N ASP A 288 10.32 3.36 -4.53
CA ASP A 288 10.82 2.44 -3.51
C ASP A 288 9.96 2.42 -2.24
N PHE A 289 9.03 3.36 -2.08
CA PHE A 289 7.94 3.32 -1.09
C PHE A 289 6.68 2.64 -1.63
N GLY A 290 6.66 2.25 -2.92
CA GLY A 290 5.51 1.66 -3.58
C GLY A 290 4.47 2.68 -4.06
N ARG A 291 4.81 3.97 -4.14
CA ARG A 291 3.94 5.02 -4.67
C ARG A 291 3.98 4.99 -6.19
N PHE A 292 2.82 5.08 -6.82
CA PHE A 292 2.71 5.19 -8.27
C PHE A 292 3.39 6.46 -8.77
N ARG A 293 4.07 6.36 -9.92
CA ARG A 293 4.78 7.43 -10.59
C ARG A 293 4.78 7.23 -12.11
N THR A 294 4.75 8.33 -12.85
CA THR A 294 5.02 8.36 -14.29
C THR A 294 6.37 8.97 -14.63
N GLU A 295 7.02 9.60 -13.64
CA GLU A 295 8.37 10.12 -13.75
C GLU A 295 9.18 9.72 -12.51
N GLU A 296 10.47 9.45 -12.71
CA GLU A 296 11.43 9.17 -11.66
C GLU A 296 12.26 10.41 -11.35
N SER A 297 12.33 10.76 -10.07
CA SER A 297 13.20 11.82 -9.55
C SER A 297 14.67 11.37 -9.61
N ILE A 298 15.51 12.11 -10.32
CA ILE A 298 16.96 11.87 -10.39
C ILE A 298 17.68 12.61 -9.25
N GLU A 299 17.48 12.11 -8.02
CA GLU A 299 17.94 12.74 -6.77
C GLU A 299 19.46 12.93 -6.74
N HIS A 300 19.89 14.18 -6.92
CA HIS A 300 21.28 14.61 -6.75
C HIS A 300 21.33 16.14 -6.61
N PRO A 301 22.28 16.73 -5.86
CA PRO A 301 22.40 18.19 -5.73
C PRO A 301 22.45 18.94 -7.07
N GLU A 302 23.03 18.36 -8.11
CA GLU A 302 23.11 18.97 -9.46
C GLU A 302 21.75 19.04 -10.19
N ASN A 303 20.79 18.23 -9.75
CA ASN A 303 19.44 18.15 -10.31
C ASN A 303 18.41 18.84 -9.43
N LEU A 304 18.83 19.49 -8.35
CA LEU A 304 17.93 20.17 -7.43
C LEU A 304 17.24 21.35 -8.16
N VAL A 305 15.91 21.32 -8.19
CA VAL A 305 15.07 22.38 -8.73
C VAL A 305 14.59 23.30 -7.61
N LYS A 306 14.20 22.71 -6.47
CA LYS A 306 13.71 23.45 -5.30
C LYS A 306 14.10 22.76 -4.00
N GLU A 307 14.65 23.50 -3.06
CA GLU A 307 14.90 23.02 -1.70
C GLU A 307 13.62 22.79 -0.90
N ALA A 308 13.65 21.82 0.00
CA ALA A 308 12.60 21.63 1.00
C ALA A 308 12.54 22.86 1.92
N ARG A 309 11.34 23.38 2.16
CA ARG A 309 11.12 24.53 3.05
C ARG A 309 10.13 24.19 4.14
N ARG A 310 10.52 24.48 5.38
CA ARG A 310 9.65 24.27 6.54
C ARG A 310 8.35 25.07 6.38
N GLY A 311 7.22 24.37 6.36
CA GLY A 311 5.89 24.96 6.21
C GLY A 311 5.31 24.85 4.79
N GLU A 312 6.12 24.48 3.80
CA GLU A 312 5.65 24.15 2.45
C GLU A 312 5.59 22.63 2.31
N THR A 313 4.39 22.08 2.08
CA THR A 313 4.20 20.63 1.88
C THR A 313 3.65 20.36 0.49
N ASN A 314 4.06 19.24 -0.11
CA ASN A 314 3.44 18.71 -1.31
C ASN A 314 2.02 18.17 -1.01
N GLU A 315 1.37 17.64 -2.04
CA GLU A 315 0.03 17.02 -1.97
C GLU A 315 -0.07 15.88 -0.93
N PHE A 316 1.04 15.23 -0.59
CA PHE A 316 1.07 14.17 0.43
C PHE A 316 1.36 14.70 1.85
N GLY A 317 1.37 16.02 2.04
CA GLY A 317 1.69 16.66 3.31
C GLY A 317 3.17 16.61 3.67
N ALA A 318 4.04 16.40 2.69
CA ALA A 318 5.48 16.25 2.88
C ALA A 318 6.29 17.44 2.38
N SER A 319 7.25 17.90 3.20
CA SER A 319 8.22 18.93 2.81
C SER A 319 9.47 18.25 2.24
N LEU A 320 9.46 17.98 0.93
CA LEU A 320 10.56 17.30 0.22
C LEU A 320 11.23 18.25 -0.79
N PRO A 321 12.54 18.09 -1.05
CA PRO A 321 13.20 18.76 -2.16
C PRO A 321 12.62 18.26 -3.49
N VAL A 322 12.54 19.14 -4.47
CA VAL A 322 12.11 18.81 -5.84
C VAL A 322 13.35 18.74 -6.71
N TYR A 323 13.56 17.60 -7.37
CA TYR A 323 14.62 17.39 -8.34
C TYR A 323 14.06 17.35 -9.75
N LYS A 324 14.94 17.41 -10.75
CA LYS A 324 14.60 17.05 -12.12
C LYS A 324 14.08 15.61 -12.15
N THR A 325 13.20 15.36 -13.10
CA THR A 325 12.58 14.06 -13.31
C THR A 325 12.83 13.57 -14.74
N LEU A 326 12.77 12.26 -14.92
CA LEU A 326 12.78 11.60 -16.23
C LEU A 326 11.56 10.67 -16.33
N PRO A 327 10.97 10.50 -17.52
CA PRO A 327 9.84 9.60 -17.69
C PRO A 327 10.25 8.15 -17.37
N VAL A 328 9.37 7.44 -16.67
CA VAL A 328 9.56 5.99 -16.45
C VAL A 328 9.22 5.23 -17.72
N ASP A 329 9.97 4.17 -18.00
CA ASP A 329 9.62 3.21 -19.03
C ASP A 329 8.98 1.97 -18.36
N PRO A 330 7.67 1.70 -18.58
CA PRO A 330 6.97 0.58 -17.98
C PRO A 330 7.02 -0.71 -18.83
N HIS A 331 7.64 -0.70 -20.00
CA HIS A 331 7.57 -1.86 -20.90
C HIS A 331 8.38 -3.03 -20.34
N GLY A 332 7.94 -4.24 -20.66
CA GLY A 332 8.65 -5.46 -20.30
C GLY A 332 8.34 -6.59 -21.28
N VAL A 333 8.72 -7.81 -20.91
CA VAL A 333 8.48 -8.99 -21.72
C VAL A 333 8.10 -10.15 -20.81
N LEU A 334 6.94 -10.76 -21.08
CA LEU A 334 6.52 -11.99 -20.45
C LEU A 334 6.95 -13.18 -21.31
N GLN A 335 7.77 -14.06 -20.75
CA GLN A 335 8.15 -15.32 -21.39
C GLN A 335 8.17 -16.44 -20.38
N GLY A 336 7.77 -17.63 -20.82
CA GLY A 336 7.92 -18.86 -20.04
C GLY A 336 6.67 -19.26 -19.27
N THR A 337 5.50 -18.74 -19.64
CA THR A 337 4.21 -19.27 -19.20
C THR A 337 3.91 -20.63 -19.81
N GLY A 338 4.49 -20.93 -20.98
CA GLY A 338 4.17 -22.12 -21.77
C GLY A 338 2.99 -21.90 -22.72
N ASP A 339 2.38 -20.72 -22.70
CA ASP A 339 1.30 -20.32 -23.59
C ASP A 339 1.72 -19.07 -24.40
N LYS A 340 1.87 -19.27 -25.71
CA LYS A 340 2.30 -18.22 -26.65
C LYS A 340 1.27 -17.11 -26.83
N THR A 341 0.01 -17.31 -26.42
CA THR A 341 -1.05 -16.30 -26.57
C THR A 341 -0.97 -15.23 -25.50
N ILE A 342 -0.34 -15.52 -24.35
CA ILE A 342 -0.14 -14.57 -23.25
C ILE A 342 1.32 -14.12 -23.11
N ASP A 343 2.30 -14.92 -23.55
CA ASP A 343 3.70 -14.49 -23.68
C ASP A 343 3.86 -13.38 -24.75
N GLY A 344 4.88 -12.54 -24.60
CA GLY A 344 5.22 -11.47 -25.54
C GLY A 344 5.57 -10.16 -24.85
N ASP A 345 5.61 -9.08 -25.63
CA ASP A 345 5.82 -7.73 -25.12
C ASP A 345 4.65 -7.32 -24.21
N VAL A 346 5.02 -6.63 -23.13
CA VAL A 346 4.11 -6.19 -22.08
C VAL A 346 4.18 -4.68 -21.96
N LYS A 347 3.02 -4.04 -21.87
CA LYS A 347 2.92 -2.58 -21.81
C LYS A 347 3.37 -2.02 -20.46
N ASP A 348 2.93 -2.62 -19.37
CA ASP A 348 3.12 -2.15 -17.99
C ASP A 348 2.85 -3.28 -16.98
N ALA A 349 3.02 -2.99 -15.68
CA ALA A 349 2.76 -3.98 -14.63
C ALA A 349 1.32 -4.51 -14.64
N PHE A 350 0.34 -3.71 -15.06
CA PHE A 350 -1.07 -4.13 -15.08
C PHE A 350 -1.32 -5.16 -16.17
N ASP A 351 -0.80 -4.92 -17.38
CA ASP A 351 -0.83 -5.89 -18.48
C ASP A 351 -0.06 -7.18 -18.11
N LEU A 352 1.10 -7.06 -17.46
CA LEU A 352 1.85 -8.22 -16.97
C LEU A 352 1.00 -9.09 -16.03
N ILE A 353 0.38 -8.45 -15.04
CA ILE A 353 -0.41 -9.11 -14.01
C ILE A 353 -1.65 -9.79 -14.62
N ASP A 354 -2.35 -9.12 -15.52
CA ASP A 354 -3.54 -9.68 -16.18
C ASP A 354 -3.21 -10.94 -16.99
N ARG A 355 -2.02 -11.00 -17.60
CA ARG A 355 -1.53 -12.19 -18.31
C ARG A 355 -1.06 -13.28 -17.35
N LEU A 356 -0.34 -12.93 -16.28
CA LEU A 356 0.11 -13.89 -15.27
C LEU A 356 -1.07 -14.57 -14.57
N ALA A 357 -2.12 -13.82 -14.25
CA ALA A 357 -3.31 -14.34 -13.59
C ALA A 357 -4.05 -15.39 -14.43
N LYS A 358 -4.01 -15.26 -15.76
CA LYS A 358 -4.60 -16.22 -16.72
C LYS A 358 -3.75 -17.46 -16.96
N SER A 359 -2.49 -17.47 -16.51
CA SER A 359 -1.56 -18.55 -16.80
C SER A 359 -1.83 -19.77 -15.91
N GLU A 360 -2.13 -20.91 -16.54
CA GLU A 360 -2.21 -22.20 -15.83
C GLU A 360 -0.92 -22.53 -15.07
N LYS A 361 0.23 -22.20 -15.65
CA LYS A 361 1.53 -22.43 -15.02
C LYS A 361 1.70 -21.62 -13.74
N VAL A 362 1.20 -20.39 -13.71
CA VAL A 362 1.22 -19.54 -12.52
C VAL A 362 0.36 -20.15 -11.42
N ARG A 363 -0.88 -20.51 -11.74
CA ARG A 363 -1.78 -21.21 -10.82
C ARG A 363 -1.13 -22.49 -10.26
N GLN A 364 -0.61 -23.35 -11.13
CA GLN A 364 0.05 -24.60 -10.74
C GLN A 364 1.30 -24.38 -9.89
N SER A 365 2.08 -23.32 -10.13
CA SER A 365 3.22 -22.96 -9.29
C SER A 365 2.77 -22.62 -7.87
N ILE A 366 1.74 -21.79 -7.71
CA ILE A 366 1.20 -21.42 -6.39
C ILE A 366 0.70 -22.67 -5.64
N ILE A 367 0.00 -23.57 -6.34
CA ILE A 367 -0.47 -24.85 -5.77
C ILE A 367 0.71 -25.72 -5.30
N ARG A 368 1.79 -25.80 -6.07
CA ARG A 368 3.01 -26.53 -5.65
C ARG A 368 3.65 -25.91 -4.41
N TYR A 369 3.72 -24.58 -4.34
CA TYR A 369 4.22 -23.90 -3.13
C TYR A 369 3.31 -24.16 -1.93
N ALA A 370 1.99 -24.14 -2.10
CA ALA A 370 1.04 -24.48 -1.05
C ALA A 370 1.22 -25.95 -0.59
N PHE A 371 1.33 -26.88 -1.53
CA PHE A 371 1.59 -28.29 -1.22
C PHE A 371 2.86 -28.45 -0.38
N ARG A 372 3.98 -27.84 -0.79
CA ARG A 372 5.24 -27.90 -0.04
C ARG A 372 5.12 -27.31 1.35
N TYR A 373 4.40 -26.19 1.46
CA TYR A 373 4.17 -25.52 2.73
C TYR A 373 3.41 -26.41 3.73
N PHE A 374 2.29 -26.98 3.30
CA PHE A 374 1.42 -27.76 4.19
C PHE A 374 1.95 -29.18 4.46
N THR A 375 2.73 -29.76 3.55
CA THR A 375 3.31 -31.10 3.74
C THR A 375 4.71 -31.08 4.35
N GLY A 376 5.40 -29.93 4.35
CA GLY A 376 6.76 -29.79 4.85
C GLY A 376 7.82 -30.52 4.00
N ARG A 377 7.50 -30.88 2.75
CA ARG A 377 8.43 -31.58 1.83
C ARG A 377 8.24 -31.17 0.38
N ASN A 378 9.25 -31.45 -0.44
CA ASN A 378 9.11 -31.36 -1.89
C ASN A 378 8.15 -32.44 -2.42
N GLU A 379 7.44 -32.12 -3.50
CA GLU A 379 6.60 -33.05 -4.24
C GLU A 379 7.44 -34.10 -4.97
N THR A 380 6.87 -35.29 -5.12
CA THR A 380 7.42 -36.39 -5.92
C THR A 380 6.42 -36.75 -7.02
N LEU A 381 6.79 -37.67 -7.91
CA LEU A 381 5.90 -38.13 -8.97
C LEU A 381 4.60 -38.75 -8.45
N SER A 382 4.60 -39.35 -7.26
CA SER A 382 3.38 -39.93 -6.66
C SER A 382 2.36 -38.87 -6.24
N ASP A 383 2.78 -37.62 -6.03
CA ASP A 383 1.88 -36.51 -5.66
C ASP A 383 1.17 -35.90 -6.88
N SER A 384 1.49 -36.35 -8.09
CA SER A 384 0.95 -35.80 -9.34
C SER A 384 -0.59 -35.81 -9.39
N LYS A 385 -1.23 -36.86 -8.89
CA LYS A 385 -2.70 -36.92 -8.80
C LYS A 385 -3.23 -35.83 -7.87
N THR A 386 -2.68 -35.72 -6.66
CA THR A 386 -3.08 -34.70 -5.68
C THR A 386 -2.93 -33.28 -6.22
N LEU A 387 -1.82 -32.98 -6.90
CA LEU A 387 -1.59 -31.65 -7.48
C LEU A 387 -2.57 -31.34 -8.61
N ARG A 388 -2.89 -32.32 -9.46
CA ARG A 388 -3.88 -32.17 -10.54
C ARG A 388 -5.29 -32.03 -10.00
N ASP A 389 -5.63 -32.76 -8.94
CA ASP A 389 -6.93 -32.66 -8.28
C ASP A 389 -7.08 -31.28 -7.61
N ALA A 390 -6.02 -30.76 -6.99
CA ALA A 390 -5.99 -29.39 -6.45
C ALA A 390 -6.11 -28.31 -7.55
N ASP A 391 -5.41 -28.48 -8.68
CA ASP A 391 -5.52 -27.56 -9.83
C ASP A 391 -6.94 -27.53 -10.40
N LYS A 392 -7.58 -28.69 -10.49
CA LYS A 392 -8.99 -28.80 -10.93
C LYS A 392 -9.98 -28.26 -9.93
N ALA A 393 -9.74 -28.41 -8.63
CA ALA A 393 -10.62 -27.89 -7.59
C ALA A 393 -10.64 -26.36 -7.54
N TYR A 394 -9.62 -25.72 -8.13
CA TYR A 394 -9.53 -24.27 -8.24
C TYR A 394 -10.28 -23.71 -9.47
N LEU A 395 -10.45 -24.51 -10.53
CA LEU A 395 -11.22 -24.16 -11.73
C LEU A 395 -12.72 -24.25 -11.46
#